data_AF-A0A5S9IIW0-F1
#
_entry.id   AF-A0A5S9IIW0-F1
#
_cell.length_a   1.000
_cell.length_b   1.000
_cell.length_c   1.000
_cell.angle_alpha   90.00
_cell.angle_beta   90.00
_cell.angle_gamma   90.00
#
_symmetry.space_group_name_H-M   'P 1'
#
loop_
_entity.id
_entity.type
_entity.pdbx_description
1 polymer ?
#
loop_
_entity_poly.entity_id
_entity_poly.type
_entity_poly.pdbx_seq_one_letter_code
_entity_poly.pdbx_strand_id
1 'polypeptide(L)'
;MAVYKKTVIEELEDNAQYFGCTLHLENPISQVKDCEFDNCSFRSKLVEIDTIENTVFRNCNFSQLRLKNMENSRIEGGHIQRLDVSSARSIDLIDIQNVNIHELNLDNNKLREIPKEVFAMKSLRSLSLSTNFLTEIPAQIKQLCGLMCLRVSENNIEDLPEDFSALKELRELRLCMNNFKSFPMQITHLTQLRNLSLWGNSIGEIPEEIEKLHTLNELCLWKTDIETIPHSIANLKDLHNLNLSENKIQNVPSCLWELHSLTNLDLSYNYIGEIPSLIHNLPNLFELNVAYNHIREVPFELAELAKLSYLDLSGNKIENSDFLYHYLKDCTIEI
;
A
#
# COMPACT_ATOMS: atom_id res chain seq x y z
N MET A 1 -4.26 2.58 45.62
CA MET A 1 -4.74 2.90 44.27
C MET A 1 -5.06 4.38 44.22
N ALA A 2 -4.32 5.15 43.43
CA ALA A 2 -4.58 6.58 43.24
C ALA A 2 -5.84 6.78 42.38
N VAL A 3 -6.57 7.88 42.59
CA VAL A 3 -7.80 8.17 41.82
C VAL A 3 -7.77 9.61 41.30
N TYR A 4 -7.78 9.74 39.99
CA TYR A 4 -7.76 11.01 39.26
C TYR A 4 -9.12 11.25 38.60
N LYS A 5 -9.65 12.47 38.70
CA LYS A 5 -10.98 12.82 38.17
C LYS A 5 -10.97 14.17 37.46
N LYS A 6 -11.30 14.20 36.17
CA LYS A 6 -11.44 15.41 35.36
C LYS A 6 -10.21 16.34 35.41
N THR A 7 -9.02 15.73 35.49
CA THR A 7 -7.75 16.44 35.59
C THR A 7 -6.94 16.26 34.31
N VAL A 8 -5.99 17.17 34.09
CA VAL A 8 -4.95 17.03 33.06
C VAL A 8 -3.82 16.17 33.63
N ILE A 9 -3.41 15.14 32.87
CA ILE A 9 -2.37 14.19 33.28
C ILE A 9 -1.24 14.22 32.24
N GLU A 10 -0.02 14.44 32.72
CA GLU A 10 1.19 14.48 31.88
C GLU A 10 2.04 13.22 32.05
N GLU A 11 1.90 12.53 33.19
CA GLU A 11 2.60 11.29 33.53
C GLU A 11 1.62 10.27 34.12
N LEU A 12 1.77 9.00 33.74
CA LEU A 12 0.95 7.91 34.27
C LEU A 12 1.58 7.33 35.53
N GLU A 13 0.73 6.94 36.47
CA GLU A 13 1.10 6.17 37.65
C GLU A 13 0.48 4.78 37.54
N ASP A 14 1.26 3.75 37.88
CA ASP A 14 0.72 2.40 38.04
C ASP A 14 -0.24 2.33 39.22
N ASN A 15 -1.14 1.34 39.23
CA ASN A 15 -2.15 1.17 40.28
C ASN A 15 -3.03 2.42 40.46
N ALA A 16 -3.51 3.00 39.36
CA ALA A 16 -4.32 4.22 39.36
C ALA A 16 -5.61 4.09 38.55
N GLN A 17 -6.63 4.85 38.95
CA GLN A 17 -7.87 5.00 38.22
C GLN A 17 -8.02 6.43 37.70
N TYR A 18 -8.38 6.58 36.42
CA TYR A 18 -8.53 7.84 35.73
C TYR A 18 -9.97 7.96 35.20
N PHE A 19 -10.71 8.97 35.66
CA PHE A 19 -12.10 9.19 35.26
C PHE A 19 -12.27 10.55 34.58
N GLY A 20 -12.59 10.55 33.29
CA GLY A 20 -12.82 11.79 32.53
C GLY A 20 -11.58 12.67 32.40
N CYS A 21 -10.38 12.11 32.51
CA CYS A 21 -9.13 12.85 32.45
C CYS A 21 -8.73 13.18 31.00
N THR A 22 -7.95 14.25 30.84
CA THR A 22 -7.31 14.60 29.56
C THR A 22 -5.82 14.34 29.69
N LEU A 23 -5.27 13.49 28.83
CA LEU A 23 -3.88 13.04 28.94
C LEU A 23 -3.02 13.61 27.82
N HIS A 24 -1.88 14.19 28.20
CA HIS A 24 -0.87 14.77 27.34
C HIS A 24 0.47 14.10 27.64
N LEU A 25 0.66 12.92 27.05
CA LEU A 25 1.84 12.07 27.25
C LEU A 25 2.85 12.40 26.14
N GLU A 26 4.02 12.93 26.51
CA GLU A 26 5.03 13.37 25.53
C GLU A 26 6.03 12.27 25.16
N ASN A 27 6.27 11.33 26.06
CA ASN A 27 7.27 10.27 25.89
C ASN A 27 6.62 8.88 25.72
N PRO A 28 7.28 7.94 25.01
CA PRO A 28 6.89 6.54 24.99
C PRO A 28 6.87 5.96 26.42
N ILE A 29 5.89 5.10 26.69
CA ILE A 29 5.65 4.53 28.00
C ILE A 29 6.08 3.06 27.96
N SER A 30 7.05 2.68 28.80
CA SER A 30 7.53 1.30 28.84
C SER A 30 6.49 0.33 29.38
N GLN A 31 5.69 0.76 30.36
CA GLN A 31 4.67 -0.09 30.97
C GLN A 31 3.55 0.76 31.55
N VAL A 32 2.32 0.27 31.44
CA VAL A 32 1.17 0.72 32.24
C VAL A 32 0.58 -0.50 32.92
N LYS A 33 0.55 -0.48 34.25
CA LYS A 33 0.18 -1.65 35.04
C LYS A 33 -0.92 -1.35 36.06
N ASP A 34 -1.87 -2.27 36.15
CA ASP A 34 -2.95 -2.27 37.15
C ASP A 34 -3.77 -0.96 37.11
N CYS A 35 -4.03 -0.43 35.91
CA CYS A 35 -4.70 0.85 35.71
C CYS A 35 -6.10 0.72 35.10
N GLU A 36 -6.96 1.68 35.41
CA GLU A 36 -8.29 1.79 34.82
C GLU A 36 -8.53 3.19 34.29
N PHE A 37 -8.86 3.29 33.01
CA PHE A 37 -9.18 4.55 32.34
C PHE A 37 -10.64 4.51 31.91
N ASP A 38 -11.44 5.48 32.35
CA ASP A 38 -12.85 5.57 32.01
C ASP A 38 -13.16 6.97 31.46
N ASN A 39 -13.71 7.02 30.24
CA ASN A 39 -14.08 8.25 29.52
C ASN A 39 -12.91 9.24 29.37
N CYS A 40 -11.68 8.74 29.26
CA CYS A 40 -10.49 9.56 29.16
C CYS A 40 -10.16 9.95 27.71
N SER A 41 -9.56 11.12 27.51
CA SER A 41 -9.14 11.59 26.19
C SER A 41 -7.62 11.74 26.14
N PHE A 42 -6.97 10.94 25.31
CA PHE A 42 -5.53 11.04 25.05
C PHE A 42 -5.32 12.00 23.89
N ARG A 43 -4.80 13.20 24.19
CA ARG A 43 -4.66 14.31 23.23
C ARG A 43 -3.30 14.35 22.56
N SER A 44 -2.35 13.53 22.99
CA SER A 44 -1.08 13.33 22.28
C SER A 44 -1.33 12.84 20.86
N LYS A 45 -0.50 13.30 19.92
CA LYS A 45 -0.55 12.87 18.51
C LYS A 45 -0.35 11.36 18.39
N LEU A 46 0.59 10.82 19.16
CA LEU A 46 0.90 9.42 19.29
C LEU A 46 1.05 9.08 20.76
N VAL A 47 0.39 8.01 21.20
CA VAL A 47 0.59 7.37 22.48
C VAL A 47 1.23 6.02 22.19
N GLU A 48 2.51 5.87 22.52
CA GLU A 48 3.22 4.60 22.40
C GLU A 48 3.35 3.97 23.78
N ILE A 49 2.81 2.76 23.94
CA ILE A 49 2.94 1.98 25.17
C ILE A 49 3.50 0.60 24.81
N ASP A 50 4.67 0.26 25.36
CA ASP A 50 5.30 -1.01 25.08
C ASP A 50 4.49 -2.17 25.66
N THR A 51 4.05 -2.08 26.91
CA THR A 51 3.26 -3.13 27.57
C THR A 51 2.13 -2.54 28.39
N ILE A 52 0.92 -3.08 28.23
CA ILE A 52 -0.17 -2.89 29.19
C ILE A 52 -0.45 -4.22 29.92
N GLU A 53 -0.50 -4.16 31.24
CA GLU A 53 -0.73 -5.33 32.11
C GLU A 53 -1.89 -5.02 33.06
N ASN A 54 -2.87 -5.94 33.15
CA ASN A 54 -4.07 -5.80 33.99
C ASN A 54 -4.75 -4.42 33.86
N THR A 55 -4.72 -3.84 32.66
CA THR A 55 -5.15 -2.47 32.42
C THR A 55 -6.39 -2.44 31.55
N VAL A 56 -7.37 -1.61 31.91
CA VAL A 56 -8.62 -1.49 31.16
C VAL A 56 -8.83 -0.06 30.70
N PHE A 57 -9.05 0.11 29.39
CA PHE A 57 -9.47 1.37 28.78
C PHE A 57 -10.95 1.28 28.41
N ARG A 58 -11.80 2.10 29.01
CA ARG A 58 -13.24 2.20 28.70
C ARG A 58 -13.58 3.56 28.12
N ASN A 59 -14.23 3.56 26.96
CA ASN A 59 -14.68 4.77 26.27
C ASN A 59 -13.56 5.82 26.11
N CYS A 60 -12.34 5.36 25.89
CA CYS A 60 -11.18 6.22 25.75
C CYS A 60 -10.95 6.62 24.29
N ASN A 61 -10.47 7.84 24.07
CA ASN A 61 -10.23 8.37 22.74
C ASN A 61 -8.73 8.57 22.48
N PHE A 62 -8.25 8.08 21.34
CA PHE A 62 -6.86 8.17 20.90
C PHE A 62 -6.77 8.65 19.45
N SER A 63 -5.85 9.57 19.17
CA SER A 63 -5.50 9.91 17.79
C SER A 63 -4.66 8.79 17.17
N GLN A 64 -3.58 8.39 17.82
CA GLN A 64 -2.82 7.21 17.46
C GLN A 64 -2.39 6.49 18.73
N LEU A 65 -2.65 5.19 18.78
CA LEU A 65 -2.24 4.30 19.86
C LEU A 65 -1.35 3.22 19.27
N ARG A 66 -0.13 3.08 19.79
CA ARG A 66 0.77 1.99 19.45
C ARG A 66 0.98 1.10 20.66
N LEU A 67 0.73 -0.20 20.52
CA LEU A 67 0.88 -1.21 21.56
C LEU A 67 1.79 -2.34 21.07
N LYS A 68 2.78 -2.74 21.88
CA LYS A 68 3.63 -3.91 21.58
C LYS A 68 3.22 -5.18 22.33
N ASN A 69 2.54 -5.04 23.47
CA ASN A 69 2.12 -6.18 24.29
C ASN A 69 0.87 -5.84 25.11
N MET A 70 -0.08 -6.78 25.17
CA MET A 70 -1.27 -6.71 26.00
C MET A 70 -1.38 -7.99 26.83
N GLU A 71 -1.40 -7.85 28.16
CA GLU A 71 -1.55 -8.96 29.09
C GLU A 71 -2.72 -8.69 30.04
N ASN A 72 -3.71 -9.59 30.06
CA ASN A 72 -4.92 -9.48 30.90
C ASN A 72 -5.58 -8.09 30.84
N SER A 73 -5.50 -7.44 29.68
CA SER A 73 -5.87 -6.03 29.50
C SER A 73 -6.95 -5.92 28.43
N ARG A 74 -7.77 -4.87 28.49
CA ARG A 74 -8.91 -4.70 27.58
C ARG A 74 -9.07 -3.27 27.11
N ILE A 75 -9.56 -3.11 25.89
CA ILE A 75 -9.97 -1.83 25.33
C ILE A 75 -11.43 -1.97 24.89
N GLU A 76 -12.32 -1.23 25.55
CA GLU A 76 -13.77 -1.36 25.41
C GLU A 76 -14.37 0.00 25.04
N GLY A 77 -15.06 0.07 23.91
CA GLY A 77 -15.71 1.31 23.47
C GLY A 77 -14.74 2.41 23.06
N GLY A 78 -15.27 3.63 22.90
CA GLY A 78 -14.47 4.79 22.53
C GLY A 78 -14.03 4.82 21.07
N HIS A 79 -12.99 5.59 20.78
CA HIS A 79 -12.55 5.86 19.42
C HIS A 79 -11.02 5.90 19.30
N ILE A 80 -10.47 5.14 18.36
CA ILE A 80 -9.05 5.16 18.02
C ILE A 80 -8.93 5.48 16.54
N GLN A 81 -8.35 6.63 16.18
CA GLN A 81 -8.17 6.95 14.76
C GLN A 81 -7.16 5.98 14.11
N ARG A 82 -6.03 5.70 14.76
CA ARG A 82 -5.08 4.66 14.33
C ARG A 82 -4.65 3.78 15.49
N LEU A 83 -4.86 2.48 15.36
CA LEU A 83 -4.30 1.47 16.24
C LEU A 83 -3.14 0.76 15.52
N ASP A 84 -1.94 0.88 16.07
CA ASP A 84 -0.76 0.19 15.60
C ASP A 84 -0.37 -0.91 16.60
N VAL A 85 -0.56 -2.15 16.17
CA VAL A 85 -0.17 -3.36 16.90
C VAL A 85 0.79 -4.18 16.05
N SER A 86 1.57 -3.53 15.19
CA SER A 86 2.57 -4.18 14.36
C SER A 86 3.76 -4.67 15.20
N SER A 87 4.33 -5.82 14.81
CA SER A 87 5.43 -6.47 15.56
C SER A 87 5.09 -6.70 17.04
N ALA A 88 3.81 -6.89 17.36
CA ALA A 88 3.34 -7.14 18.70
C ALA A 88 3.79 -8.53 19.16
N ARG A 89 4.15 -8.62 20.45
CA ARG A 89 4.58 -9.87 21.07
C ARG A 89 3.38 -10.76 21.42
N SER A 90 2.34 -10.16 21.98
CA SER A 90 1.09 -10.80 22.36
C SER A 90 -0.03 -9.77 22.38
N ILE A 91 -0.88 -9.78 21.36
CA ILE A 91 -2.12 -8.99 21.31
C ILE A 91 -3.19 -9.87 20.68
N ASP A 92 -4.24 -10.15 21.44
CA ASP A 92 -5.44 -10.78 20.93
C ASP A 92 -6.50 -9.70 20.68
N LEU A 93 -6.98 -9.61 19.44
CA LEU A 93 -8.00 -8.62 19.08
C LEU A 93 -9.35 -8.89 19.77
N ILE A 94 -9.56 -10.08 20.35
CA ILE A 94 -10.74 -10.37 21.16
C ILE A 94 -10.89 -9.43 22.37
N ASP A 95 -9.77 -8.86 22.85
CA ASP A 95 -9.72 -7.94 23.98
C ASP A 95 -10.02 -6.48 23.57
N ILE A 96 -10.23 -6.23 22.27
CA ILE A 96 -10.56 -4.91 21.71
C ILE A 96 -11.99 -4.94 21.20
N GLN A 97 -12.92 -4.49 22.03
CA GLN A 97 -14.36 -4.67 21.81
C GLN A 97 -15.09 -3.34 21.64
N ASN A 98 -15.97 -3.27 20.63
CA ASN A 98 -16.83 -2.09 20.36
C ASN A 98 -16.06 -0.77 20.20
N VAL A 99 -14.77 -0.83 19.84
CA VAL A 99 -13.93 0.35 19.61
C VAL A 99 -14.11 0.81 18.17
N ASN A 100 -14.35 2.11 17.98
CA ASN A 100 -14.39 2.69 16.65
C ASN A 100 -12.95 2.91 16.13
N ILE A 101 -12.45 2.01 15.27
CA ILE A 101 -11.10 2.06 14.69
C ILE A 101 -11.18 2.45 13.21
N HIS A 102 -10.45 3.50 12.78
CA HIS A 102 -10.36 3.87 11.35
C HIS A 102 -9.15 3.24 10.65
N GLU A 103 -8.02 3.10 11.33
CA GLU A 103 -6.80 2.52 10.77
C GLU A 103 -6.25 1.46 11.71
N LEU A 104 -6.02 0.25 11.20
CA LEU A 104 -5.46 -0.86 11.94
C LEU A 104 -4.20 -1.36 11.25
N ASN A 105 -3.09 -1.37 11.98
CA ASN A 105 -1.82 -1.93 11.53
C ASN A 105 -1.51 -3.21 12.31
N LEU A 106 -1.51 -4.35 11.61
CA LEU A 106 -1.21 -5.70 12.10
C LEU A 106 0.04 -6.28 11.41
N ASP A 107 0.89 -5.43 10.84
CA ASP A 107 2.07 -5.88 10.11
C ASP A 107 3.04 -6.65 11.02
N ASN A 108 3.77 -7.63 10.47
CA ASN A 108 4.83 -8.35 11.17
C ASN A 108 4.38 -9.08 12.46
N ASN A 109 3.20 -9.70 12.46
CA ASN A 109 2.60 -10.38 13.62
C ASN A 109 2.52 -11.91 13.51
N LYS A 110 3.16 -12.49 12.48
CA LYS A 110 3.16 -13.94 12.23
C LYS A 110 1.74 -14.54 12.10
N LEU A 111 0.76 -13.74 11.70
CA LEU A 111 -0.63 -14.16 11.54
C LEU A 111 -0.73 -15.20 10.43
N ARG A 112 -1.45 -16.30 10.68
CA ARG A 112 -1.77 -17.32 9.66
C ARG A 112 -3.16 -17.13 9.06
N GLU A 113 -4.02 -16.46 9.79
CA GLU A 113 -5.37 -16.06 9.38
C GLU A 113 -5.64 -14.63 9.83
N ILE A 114 -6.57 -13.95 9.16
CA ILE A 114 -7.04 -12.64 9.59
C ILE A 114 -8.00 -12.85 10.77
N PRO A 115 -7.76 -12.25 11.95
CA PRO A 115 -8.65 -12.42 13.09
C PRO A 115 -10.08 -11.96 12.75
N LYS A 116 -11.07 -12.77 13.13
CA LYS A 116 -12.48 -12.54 12.78
C LYS A 116 -13.02 -11.19 13.30
N GLU A 117 -12.44 -10.69 14.37
CA GLU A 117 -12.73 -9.42 15.04
C GLU A 117 -12.51 -8.24 14.09
N VAL A 118 -11.53 -8.34 13.17
CA VAL A 118 -11.27 -7.30 12.16
C VAL A 118 -12.52 -7.03 11.32
N PHE A 119 -13.27 -8.07 10.92
CA PHE A 119 -14.47 -7.93 10.09
C PHE A 119 -15.65 -7.26 10.81
N ALA A 120 -15.60 -7.17 12.14
CA ALA A 120 -16.58 -6.43 12.93
C ALA A 120 -16.33 -4.91 12.94
N MET A 121 -15.13 -4.45 12.56
CA MET A 121 -14.73 -3.04 12.60
C MET A 121 -15.30 -2.24 11.40
N LYS A 122 -16.59 -1.88 11.45
CA LYS A 122 -17.30 -1.23 10.31
C LYS A 122 -16.78 0.16 9.92
N SER A 123 -16.09 0.83 10.83
CA SER A 123 -15.50 2.14 10.56
C SER A 123 -14.12 2.07 9.92
N LEU A 124 -13.55 0.88 9.76
CA LEU A 124 -12.20 0.72 9.24
C LEU A 124 -12.11 1.29 7.81
N ARG A 125 -11.03 2.05 7.57
CA ARG A 125 -10.68 2.71 6.30
C ARG A 125 -9.32 2.25 5.79
N SER A 126 -8.40 1.90 6.69
CA SER A 126 -7.09 1.35 6.34
C SER A 126 -6.82 0.09 7.15
N LEU A 127 -6.41 -0.98 6.47
CA LEU A 127 -5.97 -2.23 7.08
C LEU A 127 -4.61 -2.62 6.51
N SER A 128 -3.63 -2.79 7.40
CA SER A 128 -2.31 -3.30 7.07
C SER A 128 -2.10 -4.65 7.75
N LEU A 129 -1.73 -5.65 6.97
CA LEU A 129 -1.51 -7.05 7.33
C LEU A 129 -0.22 -7.59 6.67
N SER A 130 0.68 -6.70 6.27
CA SER A 130 1.89 -7.04 5.53
C SER A 130 2.89 -7.80 6.40
N THR A 131 3.75 -8.60 5.77
CA THR A 131 4.78 -9.39 6.46
C THR A 131 4.17 -10.33 7.52
N ASN A 132 3.23 -11.17 7.08
CA ASN A 132 2.60 -12.21 7.91
C ASN A 132 2.72 -13.56 7.18
N PHE A 133 1.97 -14.57 7.63
CA PHE A 133 1.93 -15.91 7.02
C PHE A 133 0.51 -16.24 6.52
N LEU A 134 -0.24 -15.24 6.07
CA LEU A 134 -1.61 -15.42 5.60
C LEU A 134 -1.60 -16.23 4.31
N THR A 135 -2.42 -17.28 4.23
CA THR A 135 -2.58 -18.09 3.02
C THR A 135 -3.81 -17.70 2.20
N GLU A 136 -4.76 -16.98 2.80
CA GLU A 136 -5.98 -16.55 2.14
C GLU A 136 -6.53 -15.24 2.74
N ILE A 137 -7.34 -14.54 1.95
CA ILE A 137 -8.25 -13.50 2.44
C ILE A 137 -9.66 -14.12 2.45
N PRO A 138 -10.32 -14.22 3.60
CA PRO A 138 -11.62 -14.88 3.67
C PRO A 138 -12.73 -13.98 3.11
N ALA A 139 -13.83 -14.58 2.65
CA ALA A 139 -14.98 -13.87 2.05
C ALA A 139 -15.60 -12.80 2.98
N GLN A 140 -15.42 -12.95 4.30
CA GLN A 140 -15.80 -11.98 5.32
C GLN A 140 -15.17 -10.59 5.09
N ILE A 141 -14.11 -10.45 4.30
CA ILE A 141 -13.53 -9.15 3.95
C ILE A 141 -14.56 -8.19 3.36
N LYS A 142 -15.59 -8.70 2.65
CA LYS A 142 -16.71 -7.90 2.11
C LYS A 142 -17.47 -7.08 3.15
N GLN A 143 -17.35 -7.46 4.41
CA GLN A 143 -17.94 -6.76 5.53
C GLN A 143 -17.31 -5.40 5.82
N LEU A 144 -16.10 -5.15 5.30
CA LEU A 144 -15.36 -3.89 5.40
C LEU A 144 -15.69 -2.97 4.23
N CYS A 145 -16.97 -2.71 3.97
CA CYS A 145 -17.43 -2.00 2.78
C CYS A 145 -16.90 -0.56 2.63
N GLY A 146 -16.43 0.06 3.72
CA GLY A 146 -15.80 1.38 3.71
C GLY A 146 -14.28 1.37 3.61
N LEU A 147 -13.64 0.21 3.41
CA LEU A 147 -12.18 0.11 3.35
C LEU A 147 -11.64 0.81 2.09
N MET A 148 -10.68 1.71 2.29
CA MET A 148 -10.07 2.53 1.25
C MET A 148 -8.64 2.10 0.94
N CYS A 149 -7.94 1.53 1.93
CA CYS A 149 -6.57 1.07 1.80
C CYS A 149 -6.42 -0.33 2.40
N LEU A 150 -5.90 -1.26 1.61
CA LEU A 150 -5.58 -2.62 2.04
C LEU A 150 -4.13 -2.96 1.64
N ARG A 151 -3.30 -3.27 2.64
CA ARG A 151 -1.92 -3.73 2.44
C ARG A 151 -1.77 -5.12 3.02
N VAL A 152 -1.41 -6.07 2.18
CA VAL A 152 -1.29 -7.51 2.48
C VAL A 152 -0.05 -8.09 1.79
N SER A 153 0.96 -7.25 1.57
CA SER A 153 2.22 -7.65 0.94
C SER A 153 3.01 -8.62 1.82
N GLU A 154 3.91 -9.40 1.23
CA GLU A 154 4.77 -10.35 1.96
C GLU A 154 3.95 -11.36 2.80
N ASN A 155 3.09 -12.10 2.12
CA ASN A 155 2.27 -13.18 2.68
C ASN A 155 2.34 -14.40 1.73
N ASN A 156 1.47 -15.39 1.93
CA ASN A 156 1.41 -16.62 1.14
C ASN A 156 0.08 -16.77 0.38
N ILE A 157 -0.57 -15.66 0.03
CA ILE A 157 -1.90 -15.66 -0.60
C ILE A 157 -1.77 -16.09 -2.07
N GLU A 158 -2.62 -17.03 -2.50
CA GLU A 158 -2.65 -17.51 -3.89
C GLU A 158 -3.77 -16.89 -4.74
N ASP A 159 -4.89 -16.49 -4.12
CA ASP A 159 -6.06 -15.91 -4.80
C ASP A 159 -6.88 -14.99 -3.87
N LEU A 160 -7.79 -14.21 -4.45
CA LEU A 160 -8.78 -13.39 -3.76
C LEU A 160 -10.18 -14.06 -3.82
N PRO A 161 -11.00 -13.96 -2.77
CA PRO A 161 -12.35 -14.52 -2.79
C PRO A 161 -13.24 -13.75 -3.79
N GLU A 162 -14.25 -14.40 -4.38
CA GLU A 162 -15.19 -13.75 -5.33
C GLU A 162 -15.82 -12.46 -4.76
N ASP A 163 -16.16 -12.51 -3.48
CA ASP A 163 -16.73 -11.42 -2.70
C ASP A 163 -15.78 -10.22 -2.49
N PHE A 164 -14.49 -10.33 -2.83
CA PHE A 164 -13.50 -9.24 -2.70
C PHE A 164 -13.90 -8.01 -3.52
N SER A 165 -14.58 -8.25 -4.65
CA SER A 165 -15.11 -7.19 -5.52
C SER A 165 -16.16 -6.28 -4.83
N ALA A 166 -16.65 -6.63 -3.63
CA ALA A 166 -17.55 -5.81 -2.84
C ALA A 166 -16.89 -4.57 -2.20
N LEU A 167 -15.55 -4.50 -2.15
CA LEU A 167 -14.78 -3.37 -1.58
C LEU A 167 -14.76 -2.15 -2.51
N LYS A 168 -15.94 -1.60 -2.84
CA LYS A 168 -16.09 -0.55 -3.87
C LYS A 168 -15.41 0.79 -3.55
N GLU A 169 -15.08 1.04 -2.29
CA GLU A 169 -14.39 2.25 -1.84
C GLU A 169 -12.86 2.13 -1.87
N LEU A 170 -12.32 0.96 -2.26
CA LEU A 170 -10.88 0.70 -2.24
C LEU A 170 -10.14 1.57 -3.25
N ARG A 171 -9.13 2.30 -2.78
CA ARG A 171 -8.27 3.21 -3.55
C ARG A 171 -6.83 2.73 -3.64
N GLU A 172 -6.35 2.04 -2.61
CA GLU A 172 -5.00 1.47 -2.57
C GLU A 172 -5.06 -0.02 -2.23
N LEU A 173 -4.43 -0.83 -3.08
CA LEU A 173 -4.28 -2.27 -2.88
C LEU A 173 -2.82 -2.68 -3.11
N ARG A 174 -2.18 -3.20 -2.06
CA ARG A 174 -0.82 -3.75 -2.13
C ARG A 174 -0.85 -5.25 -1.81
N LEU A 175 -0.50 -6.06 -2.79
CA LEU A 175 -0.49 -7.53 -2.77
C LEU A 175 0.90 -8.08 -3.16
N CYS A 176 1.94 -7.26 -3.02
CA CYS A 176 3.29 -7.60 -3.46
C CYS A 176 3.84 -8.82 -2.71
N MET A 177 4.75 -9.59 -3.33
CA MET A 177 5.43 -10.71 -2.67
C MET A 177 4.43 -11.68 -2.03
N ASN A 178 3.48 -12.16 -2.83
CA ASN A 178 2.55 -13.23 -2.49
C ASN A 178 2.76 -14.40 -3.47
N ASN A 179 1.81 -15.33 -3.55
CA ASN A 179 1.88 -16.52 -4.39
C ASN A 179 0.86 -16.48 -5.54
N PHE A 180 0.44 -15.29 -6.00
CA PHE A 180 -0.51 -15.19 -7.11
C PHE A 180 0.10 -15.75 -8.39
N LYS A 181 -0.60 -16.71 -9.01
CA LYS A 181 -0.20 -17.39 -10.26
C LYS A 181 -0.86 -16.80 -11.52
N SER A 182 -1.75 -15.84 -11.33
CA SER A 182 -2.48 -15.14 -12.39
C SER A 182 -3.00 -13.82 -11.84
N PHE A 183 -3.47 -12.92 -12.73
CA PHE A 183 -4.03 -11.65 -12.29
C PHE A 183 -5.37 -11.89 -11.57
N PRO A 184 -5.59 -11.35 -10.36
CA PRO A 184 -6.84 -11.57 -9.65
C PRO A 184 -7.97 -10.77 -10.31
N MET A 185 -8.84 -11.45 -11.06
CA MET A 185 -9.90 -10.81 -11.86
C MET A 185 -10.91 -10.00 -11.03
N GLN A 186 -11.03 -10.29 -9.74
CA GLN A 186 -11.84 -9.57 -8.77
C GLN A 186 -11.39 -8.11 -8.64
N ILE A 187 -10.09 -7.81 -8.81
CA ILE A 187 -9.53 -6.45 -8.75
C ILE A 187 -10.11 -5.57 -9.86
N THR A 188 -10.38 -6.13 -11.05
CA THR A 188 -10.91 -5.38 -12.20
C THR A 188 -12.29 -4.76 -11.96
N HIS A 189 -12.97 -5.16 -10.87
CA HIS A 189 -14.27 -4.63 -10.46
C HIS A 189 -14.16 -3.48 -9.43
N LEU A 190 -12.95 -3.08 -9.05
CA LEU A 190 -12.66 -2.03 -8.08
C LEU A 190 -12.41 -0.70 -8.81
N THR A 191 -13.47 -0.12 -9.36
CA THR A 191 -13.38 1.05 -10.25
C THR A 191 -12.99 2.38 -9.59
N GLN A 192 -12.75 2.39 -8.27
CA GLN A 192 -12.20 3.54 -7.52
C GLN A 192 -10.71 3.37 -7.20
N LEU A 193 -10.09 2.27 -7.63
CA LEU A 193 -8.71 1.96 -7.35
C LEU A 193 -7.79 2.97 -8.05
N ARG A 194 -6.84 3.50 -7.28
CA ARG A 194 -5.86 4.50 -7.72
C ARG A 194 -4.44 3.94 -7.72
N ASN A 195 -4.12 3.08 -6.76
CA ASN A 195 -2.79 2.51 -6.62
C ASN A 195 -2.93 1.00 -6.50
N LEU A 196 -2.36 0.27 -7.46
CA LEU A 196 -2.32 -1.19 -7.49
C LEU A 196 -0.87 -1.65 -7.57
N SER A 197 -0.47 -2.50 -6.63
CA SER A 197 0.85 -3.12 -6.63
C SER A 197 0.75 -4.62 -6.41
N LEU A 198 1.28 -5.38 -7.37
CA LEU A 198 1.29 -6.84 -7.39
C LEU A 198 2.71 -7.40 -7.69
N TRP A 199 3.76 -6.58 -7.58
CA TRP A 199 5.14 -7.00 -7.85
C TRP A 199 5.58 -8.22 -7.03
N GLY A 200 6.49 -9.03 -7.59
CA GLY A 200 7.02 -10.21 -6.90
C GLY A 200 6.00 -11.36 -6.75
N ASN A 201 5.03 -11.44 -7.67
CA ASN A 201 4.14 -12.59 -7.87
C ASN A 201 4.48 -13.28 -9.21
N SER A 202 3.79 -14.35 -9.61
CA SER A 202 3.98 -15.01 -10.92
C SER A 202 2.71 -14.92 -11.76
N ILE A 203 2.37 -13.71 -12.20
CA ILE A 203 1.08 -13.38 -12.80
C ILE A 203 1.01 -13.78 -14.29
N GLY A 204 2.12 -13.64 -15.01
CA GLY A 204 2.25 -14.04 -16.41
C GLY A 204 1.62 -13.07 -17.43
N GLU A 205 0.43 -12.56 -17.16
CA GLU A 205 -0.27 -11.64 -18.08
C GLU A 205 -1.12 -10.58 -17.36
N ILE A 206 -1.28 -9.43 -18.01
CA ILE A 206 -2.26 -8.42 -17.60
C ILE A 206 -3.54 -8.69 -18.41
N PRO A 207 -4.72 -8.84 -17.77
CA PRO A 207 -5.97 -9.14 -18.47
C PRO A 207 -6.51 -7.92 -19.20
N GLU A 208 -7.31 -8.13 -20.26
CA GLU A 208 -7.95 -7.03 -21.01
C GLU A 208 -8.93 -6.22 -20.14
N GLU A 209 -9.52 -6.83 -19.12
CA GLU A 209 -10.42 -6.17 -18.17
C GLU A 209 -9.73 -5.11 -17.30
N ILE A 210 -8.40 -4.95 -17.39
CA ILE A 210 -7.69 -3.84 -16.75
C ILE A 210 -8.27 -2.48 -17.16
N GLU A 211 -8.87 -2.36 -18.36
CA GLU A 211 -9.54 -1.14 -18.84
C GLU A 211 -10.62 -0.60 -17.89
N LYS A 212 -11.20 -1.46 -17.05
CA LYS A 212 -12.23 -1.06 -16.08
C LYS A 212 -11.67 -0.16 -14.98
N LEU A 213 -10.35 -0.21 -14.72
CA LEU A 213 -9.67 0.57 -13.68
C LEU A 213 -9.30 1.99 -14.17
N HIS A 214 -10.27 2.69 -14.75
CA HIS A 214 -10.09 4.02 -15.35
C HIS A 214 -9.54 5.09 -14.39
N THR A 215 -9.69 4.93 -13.07
CA THR A 215 -9.15 5.83 -12.04
C THR A 215 -7.71 5.51 -11.60
N LEU A 216 -7.10 4.48 -12.18
CA LEU A 216 -5.79 4.00 -11.75
C LEU A 216 -4.72 5.03 -12.09
N ASN A 217 -3.98 5.44 -11.07
CA ASN A 217 -2.90 6.42 -11.15
C ASN A 217 -1.52 5.76 -11.14
N GLU A 218 -1.38 4.67 -10.40
CA GLU A 218 -0.14 3.91 -10.26
C GLU A 218 -0.41 2.41 -10.44
N LEU A 219 0.35 1.80 -11.34
CA LEU A 219 0.37 0.36 -11.58
C LEU A 219 1.79 -0.19 -11.47
N CYS A 220 2.04 -0.99 -10.43
CA CYS A 220 3.33 -1.59 -10.14
C CYS A 220 3.27 -3.12 -10.29
N LEU A 221 3.89 -3.62 -11.36
CA LEU A 221 3.89 -5.02 -11.80
C LEU A 221 5.31 -5.53 -12.10
N TRP A 222 6.33 -4.94 -11.50
CA TRP A 222 7.70 -5.40 -11.71
C TRP A 222 7.91 -6.82 -11.18
N LYS A 223 8.76 -7.61 -11.84
CA LYS A 223 9.02 -9.01 -11.45
C LYS A 223 7.74 -9.83 -11.29
N THR A 224 6.94 -9.90 -12.36
CA THR A 224 5.68 -10.67 -12.38
C THR A 224 5.53 -11.65 -13.54
N ASP A 225 6.63 -11.96 -14.23
CA ASP A 225 6.69 -12.88 -15.38
C ASP A 225 5.86 -12.40 -16.59
N ILE A 226 5.53 -11.11 -16.71
CA ILE A 226 4.70 -10.59 -17.80
C ILE A 226 5.41 -10.70 -19.15
N GLU A 227 4.76 -11.29 -20.13
CA GLU A 227 5.28 -11.41 -21.51
C GLU A 227 4.68 -10.37 -22.47
N THR A 228 3.41 -10.01 -22.27
CA THR A 228 2.68 -9.09 -23.16
C THR A 228 1.90 -8.05 -22.36
N ILE A 229 1.76 -6.87 -22.96
CA ILE A 229 0.93 -5.79 -22.43
C ILE A 229 -0.34 -5.75 -23.30
N PRO A 230 -1.55 -5.83 -22.72
CA PRO A 230 -2.80 -5.82 -23.48
C PRO A 230 -3.08 -4.44 -24.07
N HIS A 231 -3.85 -4.39 -25.15
CA HIS A 231 -4.17 -3.12 -25.81
C HIS A 231 -5.06 -2.21 -24.94
N SER A 232 -5.90 -2.81 -24.10
CA SER A 232 -6.72 -2.15 -23.07
C SER A 232 -5.94 -1.29 -22.08
N ILE A 233 -4.61 -1.46 -21.93
CA ILE A 233 -3.80 -0.60 -21.05
C ILE A 233 -3.98 0.88 -21.40
N ALA A 234 -4.22 1.19 -22.69
CA ALA A 234 -4.44 2.55 -23.17
C ALA A 234 -5.70 3.21 -22.61
N ASN A 235 -6.63 2.44 -22.02
CA ASN A 235 -7.83 2.96 -21.37
C ASN A 235 -7.57 3.52 -19.95
N LEU A 236 -6.38 3.31 -19.39
CA LEU A 236 -5.98 3.86 -18.09
C LEU A 236 -5.58 5.34 -18.22
N LYS A 237 -6.54 6.19 -18.58
CA LYS A 237 -6.27 7.60 -18.94
C LYS A 237 -5.72 8.45 -17.80
N ASP A 238 -5.92 8.05 -16.54
CA ASP A 238 -5.40 8.72 -15.35
C ASP A 238 -4.07 8.13 -14.86
N LEU A 239 -3.45 7.20 -15.60
CA LEU A 239 -2.21 6.54 -15.20
C LEU A 239 -1.03 7.49 -15.34
N HIS A 240 -0.33 7.73 -14.23
CA HIS A 240 0.86 8.58 -14.16
C HIS A 240 2.13 7.71 -14.01
N ASN A 241 2.04 6.64 -13.23
CA ASN A 241 3.18 5.78 -12.92
C ASN A 241 2.90 4.35 -13.39
N LEU A 242 3.71 3.87 -14.34
CA LEU A 242 3.68 2.48 -14.80
C LEU A 242 5.05 1.84 -14.61
N ASN A 243 5.10 0.84 -13.75
CA ASN A 243 6.31 0.04 -13.56
C ASN A 243 6.07 -1.41 -13.99
N LEU A 244 6.76 -1.82 -15.05
CA LEU A 244 6.79 -3.17 -15.60
C LEU A 244 8.22 -3.72 -15.70
N SER A 245 9.16 -3.22 -14.88
CA SER A 245 10.54 -3.70 -14.91
C SER A 245 10.70 -5.15 -14.47
N GLU A 246 11.83 -5.77 -14.79
CA GLU A 246 12.13 -7.17 -14.45
C GLU A 246 11.05 -8.15 -14.92
N ASN A 247 10.52 -7.96 -16.13
CA ASN A 247 9.55 -8.87 -16.76
C ASN A 247 10.15 -9.54 -18.01
N LYS A 248 9.31 -10.12 -18.87
CA LYS A 248 9.72 -10.82 -20.09
C LYS A 248 9.17 -10.14 -21.35
N ILE A 249 8.91 -8.84 -21.28
CA ILE A 249 8.26 -8.07 -22.33
C ILE A 249 9.23 -7.92 -23.51
N GLN A 250 8.78 -8.32 -24.70
CA GLN A 250 9.53 -8.15 -25.96
C GLN A 250 9.00 -6.99 -26.79
N ASN A 251 7.68 -6.82 -26.82
CA ASN A 251 7.00 -5.82 -27.63
C ASN A 251 6.12 -4.95 -26.76
N VAL A 252 6.27 -3.63 -26.89
CA VAL A 252 5.40 -2.65 -26.26
C VAL A 252 4.32 -2.25 -27.28
N PRO A 253 3.02 -2.45 -26.99
CA PRO A 253 1.97 -2.14 -27.95
C PRO A 253 1.92 -0.63 -28.23
N SER A 254 1.61 -0.26 -29.48
CA SER A 254 1.60 1.15 -29.92
C SER A 254 0.67 2.04 -29.08
N CYS A 255 -0.41 1.48 -28.56
CA CYS A 255 -1.40 2.17 -27.76
C CYS A 255 -0.89 2.57 -26.35
N LEU A 256 0.19 1.96 -25.84
CA LEU A 256 0.80 2.39 -24.57
C LEU A 256 1.35 3.82 -24.67
N TRP A 257 1.86 4.19 -25.84
CA TRP A 257 2.39 5.53 -26.12
C TRP A 257 1.29 6.60 -26.21
N GLU A 258 0.01 6.22 -26.10
CA GLU A 258 -1.14 7.13 -26.05
C GLU A 258 -1.59 7.45 -24.60
N LEU A 259 -0.83 7.00 -23.59
CA LEU A 259 -1.08 7.32 -22.18
C LEU A 259 -0.58 8.73 -21.86
N HIS A 260 -1.32 9.75 -22.30
CA HIS A 260 -0.95 11.16 -22.20
C HIS A 260 -0.68 11.65 -20.76
N SER A 261 -1.24 11.00 -19.75
CA SER A 261 -1.04 11.34 -18.33
C SER A 261 0.23 10.75 -17.73
N LEU A 262 0.92 9.85 -18.45
CA LEU A 262 2.07 9.12 -17.94
C LEU A 262 3.25 10.08 -17.69
N THR A 263 3.78 10.02 -16.48
CA THR A 263 4.94 10.80 -16.02
C THR A 263 6.15 9.92 -15.76
N ASN A 264 5.95 8.69 -15.30
CA ASN A 264 7.03 7.76 -14.98
C ASN A 264 6.74 6.41 -15.64
N LEU A 265 7.67 5.98 -16.50
CA LEU A 265 7.61 4.69 -17.18
C LEU A 265 8.91 3.92 -16.93
N ASP A 266 8.78 2.79 -16.23
CA ASP A 266 9.89 1.85 -16.02
C ASP A 266 9.60 0.53 -16.74
N LEU A 267 10.41 0.26 -17.76
CA LEU A 267 10.44 -0.94 -18.58
C LEU A 267 11.82 -1.63 -18.51
N SER A 268 12.64 -1.28 -17.52
CA SER A 268 13.99 -1.83 -17.38
C SER A 268 13.99 -3.35 -17.17
N TYR A 269 15.10 -4.02 -17.47
CA TYR A 269 15.26 -5.47 -17.31
C TYR A 269 14.15 -6.28 -18.01
N ASN A 270 13.94 -5.99 -19.29
CA ASN A 270 13.03 -6.72 -20.19
C ASN A 270 13.79 -7.16 -21.45
N TYR A 271 13.08 -7.55 -22.51
CA TYR A 271 13.64 -7.99 -23.78
C TYR A 271 13.24 -7.06 -24.95
N ILE A 272 12.97 -5.79 -24.66
CA ILE A 272 12.47 -4.82 -25.65
C ILE A 272 13.54 -4.52 -26.69
N GLY A 273 13.18 -4.65 -27.97
CA GLY A 273 14.10 -4.46 -29.09
C GLY A 273 14.19 -3.03 -29.63
N GLU A 274 13.15 -2.22 -29.43
CA GLU A 274 13.05 -0.88 -29.99
C GLU A 274 12.20 0.05 -29.12
N ILE A 275 12.49 1.34 -29.20
CA ILE A 275 11.60 2.41 -28.75
C ILE A 275 10.97 2.98 -30.02
N PRO A 276 9.63 2.97 -30.18
CA PRO A 276 9.01 3.48 -31.39
C PRO A 276 9.02 5.01 -31.42
N SER A 277 8.97 5.59 -32.62
CA SER A 277 8.85 7.04 -32.82
C SER A 277 7.63 7.64 -32.13
N LEU A 278 6.58 6.85 -31.88
CA LEU A 278 5.37 7.25 -31.14
C LEU A 278 5.64 7.74 -29.70
N ILE A 279 6.84 7.60 -29.16
CA ILE A 279 7.17 8.05 -27.80
C ILE A 279 6.94 9.56 -27.58
N HIS A 280 6.99 10.39 -28.63
CA HIS A 280 6.62 11.82 -28.55
C HIS A 280 5.17 12.06 -28.09
N ASN A 281 4.29 11.06 -28.17
CA ASN A 281 2.91 11.13 -27.71
C ASN A 281 2.75 11.05 -26.18
N LEU A 282 3.85 10.98 -25.43
CA LEU A 282 3.87 11.06 -23.98
C LEU A 282 4.36 12.44 -23.50
N PRO A 283 3.58 13.53 -23.69
CA PRO A 283 4.03 14.91 -23.46
C PRO A 283 4.33 15.24 -22.00
N ASN A 284 3.90 14.37 -21.07
CA ASN A 284 4.09 14.53 -19.64
C ASN A 284 5.20 13.65 -19.07
N LEU A 285 5.87 12.84 -19.90
CA LEU A 285 6.89 11.92 -19.44
C LEU A 285 8.06 12.69 -18.83
N PHE A 286 8.34 12.37 -17.57
CA PHE A 286 9.37 12.99 -16.73
C PHE A 286 10.52 12.01 -16.51
N GLU A 287 10.23 10.73 -16.31
CA GLU A 287 11.24 9.66 -16.18
C GLU A 287 10.92 8.51 -17.13
N LEU A 288 11.93 8.10 -17.89
CA LEU A 288 11.91 6.90 -18.70
C LEU A 288 13.09 6.01 -18.33
N ASN A 289 12.80 4.81 -17.83
CA ASN A 289 13.81 3.79 -17.64
C ASN A 289 13.55 2.61 -18.60
N VAL A 290 14.49 2.36 -19.50
CA VAL A 290 14.50 1.21 -20.42
C VAL A 290 15.85 0.48 -20.35
N ALA A 291 16.56 0.62 -19.24
CA ALA A 291 17.84 -0.04 -19.01
C ALA A 291 17.74 -1.56 -19.13
N TYR A 292 18.86 -2.20 -19.46
CA TYR A 292 19.00 -3.65 -19.54
C TYR A 292 17.94 -4.31 -20.45
N ASN A 293 17.79 -3.78 -21.67
CA ASN A 293 16.93 -4.31 -22.73
C ASN A 293 17.77 -4.74 -23.96
N HIS A 294 17.15 -4.86 -25.13
CA HIS A 294 17.78 -5.22 -26.40
C HIS A 294 17.74 -4.09 -27.44
N ILE A 295 17.61 -2.85 -26.97
CA ILE A 295 17.47 -1.67 -27.81
C ILE A 295 18.79 -1.40 -28.55
N ARG A 296 18.70 -1.16 -29.86
CA ARG A 296 19.85 -0.83 -30.73
C ARG A 296 19.82 0.60 -31.25
N GLU A 297 18.62 1.10 -31.48
CA GLU A 297 18.43 2.46 -31.99
C GLU A 297 17.50 3.25 -31.09
N VAL A 298 17.83 4.53 -30.91
CA VAL A 298 16.97 5.49 -30.22
C VAL A 298 16.34 6.42 -31.27
N PRO A 299 15.00 6.57 -31.31
CA PRO A 299 14.34 7.46 -32.25
C PRO A 299 14.62 8.92 -31.93
N PHE A 300 14.67 9.78 -32.96
CA PHE A 300 14.88 11.23 -32.76
C PHE A 300 13.75 11.85 -31.95
N GLU A 301 12.53 11.31 -32.08
CA GLU A 301 11.32 11.73 -31.38
C GLU A 301 11.45 11.65 -29.84
N LEU A 302 12.36 10.82 -29.31
CA LEU A 302 12.66 10.82 -27.87
C LEU A 302 13.21 12.18 -27.40
N ALA A 303 14.00 12.84 -28.25
CA ALA A 303 14.57 14.16 -27.97
C ALA A 303 13.53 15.29 -27.98
N GLU A 304 12.30 15.03 -28.44
CA GLU A 304 11.20 16.00 -28.45
C GLU A 304 10.43 16.05 -27.11
N LEU A 305 10.74 15.14 -26.17
CA LEU A 305 10.12 15.08 -24.86
C LEU A 305 10.58 16.23 -23.95
N ALA A 306 9.90 17.37 -24.05
CA ALA A 306 10.28 18.61 -23.37
C ALA A 306 10.28 18.54 -21.83
N LYS A 307 9.63 17.54 -21.21
CA LYS A 307 9.57 17.37 -19.76
C LYS A 307 10.48 16.27 -19.23
N LEU A 308 11.14 15.51 -20.11
CA LEU A 308 11.97 14.39 -19.70
C LEU A 308 13.18 14.91 -18.91
N SER A 309 13.32 14.44 -17.67
CA SER A 309 14.37 14.85 -16.73
C SER A 309 15.29 13.68 -16.36
N TYR A 310 14.84 12.44 -16.52
CA TYR A 310 15.64 11.25 -16.30
C TYR A 310 15.41 10.25 -17.43
N LEU A 311 16.51 9.80 -18.04
CA LEU A 311 16.53 8.80 -19.09
C LEU A 311 17.63 7.79 -18.80
N ASP A 312 17.24 6.55 -18.55
CA ASP A 312 18.18 5.44 -18.37
C ASP A 312 18.06 4.46 -19.54
N LEU A 313 19.13 4.40 -20.32
CA LEU A 313 19.35 3.53 -21.47
C LEU A 313 20.45 2.48 -21.18
N SER A 314 20.98 2.44 -19.96
CA SER A 314 22.15 1.64 -19.60
C SER A 314 21.95 0.15 -19.91
N GLY A 315 23.02 -0.55 -20.27
CA GLY A 315 22.95 -2.00 -20.52
C GLY A 315 22.18 -2.41 -21.79
N ASN A 316 21.93 -1.48 -22.72
CA ASN A 316 21.44 -1.77 -24.07
C ASN A 316 22.61 -1.91 -25.08
N LYS A 317 22.31 -2.02 -26.39
CA LYS A 317 23.30 -2.11 -27.48
C LYS A 317 23.17 -0.92 -28.43
N ILE A 318 23.05 0.27 -27.87
CA ILE A 318 22.71 1.48 -28.63
C ILE A 318 23.89 1.94 -29.47
N GLU A 319 23.64 2.15 -30.76
CA GLU A 319 24.64 2.64 -31.71
C GLU A 319 24.53 4.16 -31.96
N ASN A 320 23.35 4.76 -31.71
CA ASN A 320 23.07 6.18 -31.94
C ASN A 320 22.43 6.88 -30.73
N SER A 321 23.24 7.54 -29.91
CA SER A 321 22.76 8.29 -28.74
C SER A 321 23.33 9.71 -28.58
N ASP A 322 24.37 10.06 -29.35
CA ASP A 322 25.07 11.35 -29.23
C ASP A 322 24.13 12.57 -29.37
N PHE A 323 23.08 12.45 -30.19
CA PHE A 323 22.12 13.54 -30.39
C PHE A 323 21.35 13.88 -29.12
N LEU A 324 21.12 12.91 -28.21
CA LEU A 324 20.33 13.12 -27.00
C LEU A 324 20.94 14.23 -26.12
N TYR A 325 22.26 14.27 -25.97
CA TYR A 325 22.96 15.31 -25.21
C TYR A 325 22.81 16.72 -25.81
N HIS A 326 22.51 16.83 -27.10
CA HIS A 326 22.28 18.12 -27.74
C HIS A 326 20.89 18.68 -27.42
N TYR A 327 19.87 17.82 -27.37
CA TYR A 327 18.47 18.22 -27.26
C TYR A 327 17.93 18.14 -25.83
N LEU A 328 18.36 17.16 -25.04
CA LEU A 328 17.90 16.90 -23.67
C LEU A 328 18.90 17.46 -22.63
N LYS A 329 19.20 18.77 -22.70
CA LYS A 329 20.27 19.40 -21.91
C LYS A 329 20.06 19.37 -20.40
N ASP A 330 18.81 19.41 -19.95
CA ASP A 330 18.43 19.39 -18.54
C ASP A 330 18.03 17.98 -18.07
N CYS A 331 18.18 16.96 -18.92
CA CYS A 331 17.90 15.57 -18.60
C CYS A 331 19.16 14.87 -18.09
N THR A 332 19.03 14.09 -17.02
CA THR A 332 20.05 13.12 -16.62
C THR A 332 19.96 11.93 -17.57
N ILE A 333 21.05 11.59 -18.25
CA ILE A 333 21.10 10.51 -19.25
C ILE A 333 22.15 9.49 -18.83
N GLU A 334 21.73 8.23 -18.68
CA GLU A 334 22.58 7.07 -18.45
C GLU A 334 22.54 6.17 -19.71
N ILE A 335 23.70 5.73 -20.23
CA ILE A 335 23.83 4.94 -21.48
C ILE A 335 24.75 3.74 -21.26
#